data_AF-A0A4D7QRL1-F1
#
_entry.id   AF-A0A4D7QRL1-F1
#
_cell.length_a   1.000
_cell.length_b   1.000
_cell.length_c   1.000
_cell.angle_alpha   90.00
_cell.angle_beta   90.00
_cell.angle_gamma   90.00
#
_symmetry.space_group_name_H-M   'P 1'
#
loop_
_entity.id
_entity.type
_entity.pdbx_description
1 polymer ?
#
loop_
_entity_poly.entity_id
_entity_poly.type
_entity_poly.pdbx_seq_one_letter_code
_entity_poly.pdbx_strand_id
1 'polypeptide(L)'
;MPDPVAIVAIVVLLLPQAYFLFASPSFLFVSLAIPGVTVLLRVLFSLHCKLLTWAGGLSALAFLATGRPAMACVPAAVALAAMLAKPRFLAAFDEAIARRDAGEAAAVARLRRLHVAGMAANCVVLIGLLVSFPRILPVS
;
A
#
# COMPACT_ATOMS: atom_id res chain seq x y z
N MET A 1 -8.92 -27.84 10.24
CA MET A 1 -9.44 -26.52 10.68
C MET A 1 -8.41 -25.44 10.37
N PRO A 2 -8.80 -24.31 9.75
CA PRO A 2 -7.86 -23.28 9.38
C PRO A 2 -7.26 -22.62 10.63
N ASP A 3 -5.95 -22.39 10.60
CA ASP A 3 -5.17 -21.86 11.72
C ASP A 3 -5.60 -20.41 12.03
N PRO A 4 -6.13 -20.12 13.24
CA PRO A 4 -6.58 -18.78 13.63
C PRO A 4 -5.48 -17.73 13.50
N VAL A 5 -4.23 -18.07 13.79
CA VAL A 5 -3.10 -17.13 13.72
C VAL A 5 -2.81 -16.75 12.27
N ALA A 6 -2.87 -17.72 11.35
CA ALA A 6 -2.71 -17.47 9.93
C ALA A 6 -3.85 -16.60 9.37
N ILE A 7 -5.10 -16.84 9.78
CA ILE A 7 -6.25 -16.01 9.38
C ILE A 7 -6.03 -14.56 9.84
N VAL A 8 -5.67 -14.36 11.11
CA VAL A 8 -5.43 -13.01 11.65
C VAL A 8 -4.27 -12.32 10.92
N ALA A 9 -3.17 -13.02 10.68
CA ALA A 9 -2.03 -12.48 9.93
C ALA A 9 -2.43 -12.05 8.51
N ILE A 10 -3.28 -12.83 7.85
CA ILE A 10 -3.81 -12.50 6.52
C ILE A 10 -4.72 -11.27 6.59
N VAL A 11 -5.66 -11.25 7.53
CA VAL A 11 -6.63 -10.15 7.69
C VAL A 11 -5.92 -8.83 8.00
N VAL A 12 -4.94 -8.85 8.92
CA VAL A 12 -4.14 -7.68 9.28
C VAL A 12 -3.41 -7.10 8.07
N LEU A 13 -2.94 -7.95 7.16
CA LEU A 13 -2.27 -7.50 5.94
C LEU A 13 -3.23 -7.03 4.84
N LEU A 14 -4.36 -7.71 4.65
CA LEU A 14 -5.32 -7.40 3.59
C LEU A 14 -6.13 -6.13 3.90
N LEU A 15 -6.50 -5.91 5.16
CA LEU A 15 -7.44 -4.86 5.54
C LEU A 15 -6.93 -3.45 5.17
N PRO A 16 -5.67 -3.07 5.43
CA PRO A 16 -5.13 -1.77 5.00
C PRO A 16 -5.11 -1.60 3.47
N GLN A 17 -4.87 -2.69 2.74
CA GLN A 17 -4.78 -2.69 1.27
C GLN A 17 -6.16 -2.48 0.64
N ALA A 18 -7.15 -3.25 1.10
CA ALA A 18 -8.53 -3.15 0.65
C ALA A 18 -9.12 -1.78 1.02
N TYR A 19 -8.96 -1.36 2.28
CA TYR A 19 -9.44 -0.05 2.72
C TYR A 19 -8.86 1.09 1.88
N PHE A 20 -7.54 1.10 1.66
CA PHE A 20 -6.90 2.13 0.85
C PHE A 20 -7.36 2.08 -0.61
N LEU A 21 -7.59 0.89 -1.17
CA LEU A 21 -8.10 0.74 -2.53
C LEU A 21 -9.51 1.33 -2.70
N PHE A 22 -10.36 1.25 -1.68
CA PHE A 22 -11.70 1.84 -1.72
C PHE A 22 -11.74 3.32 -1.32
N ALA A 23 -10.86 3.75 -0.42
CA ALA A 23 -10.80 5.13 0.04
C ALA A 23 -10.11 6.06 -0.98
N SER A 24 -9.02 5.61 -1.61
CA SER A 24 -8.18 6.40 -2.52
C SER A 24 -8.85 6.88 -3.82
N PRO A 25 -9.77 6.13 -4.47
CA PRO A 25 -10.47 6.58 -5.69
C PRO A 25 -11.31 7.83 -5.47
N SER A 26 -11.83 8.06 -4.27
CA SER A 26 -12.62 9.27 -3.98
C SER A 26 -11.82 10.56 -4.27
N PHE A 27 -10.49 10.52 -4.08
CA PHE A 27 -9.59 11.63 -4.38
C PHE A 27 -9.31 11.82 -5.88
N LEU A 28 -9.64 10.86 -6.75
CA LEU A 28 -9.54 11.03 -8.21
C LEU A 28 -10.58 12.00 -8.76
N PHE A 29 -11.73 12.10 -8.07
CA PHE A 29 -12.83 12.99 -8.41
C PHE A 29 -12.65 14.41 -7.85
N VAL A 30 -11.64 14.63 -7.00
CA VAL A 30 -11.34 15.94 -6.40
C VAL A 30 -10.21 16.63 -7.16
N SER A 31 -10.26 17.97 -7.26
CA SER A 31 -9.22 18.74 -7.95
C SER A 31 -7.91 18.76 -7.15
N LEU A 32 -6.87 18.16 -7.72
CA LEU A 32 -5.49 18.19 -7.22
C LEU A 32 -4.82 19.57 -7.37
N ALA A 33 -5.51 20.54 -7.97
CA ALA A 33 -5.07 21.94 -7.96
C ALA A 33 -5.16 22.55 -6.55
N ILE A 34 -6.04 22.03 -5.69
CA ILE A 34 -6.24 22.53 -4.33
C ILE A 34 -5.06 22.08 -3.43
N PRO A 35 -4.31 23.00 -2.81
CA PRO A 35 -3.17 22.66 -1.96
C PRO A 35 -3.47 21.68 -0.82
N GLY A 36 -4.60 21.88 -0.14
CA GLY A 36 -5.02 21.01 0.96
C GLY A 36 -5.23 19.56 0.54
N VAL A 37 -5.76 19.32 -0.67
CA VAL A 37 -6.06 17.97 -1.17
C VAL A 37 -4.78 17.19 -1.45
N THR A 38 -3.77 17.82 -2.03
CA THR A 38 -2.50 17.12 -2.35
C THR A 38 -1.69 16.83 -1.11
N VAL A 39 -1.69 17.73 -0.12
CA VAL A 39 -1.02 17.50 1.17
C VAL A 39 -1.72 16.35 1.90
N LEU A 40 -3.06 16.34 1.93
CA LEU A 40 -3.83 15.24 2.49
C LEU A 40 -3.52 13.91 1.79
N LEU A 41 -3.48 13.90 0.45
CA LEU A 41 -3.14 12.71 -0.34
C LEU A 41 -1.73 12.21 -0.03
N ARG A 42 -0.74 13.11 0.08
CA ARG A 42 0.65 12.80 0.43
C ARG A 42 0.76 12.19 1.83
N VAL A 43 0.03 12.75 2.80
CA VAL A 43 -0.05 12.19 4.16
C VAL A 43 -0.71 10.82 4.16
N LEU A 44 -1.82 10.66 3.44
CA LEU A 44 -2.55 9.40 3.31
C LEU A 44 -1.67 8.29 2.72
N PHE A 45 -0.93 8.56 1.66
CA PHE A 45 0.04 7.62 1.08
C PHE A 45 1.18 7.30 2.05
N SER A 46 1.72 8.30 2.76
CA SER A 46 2.76 8.07 3.78
C SER A 46 2.27 7.14 4.90
N LEU A 47 1.04 7.34 5.36
CA LEU A 47 0.41 6.50 6.37
C LEU A 47 0.16 5.09 5.82
N HIS A 48 -0.36 4.97 4.60
CA HIS A 48 -0.58 3.68 3.95
C HIS A 48 0.73 2.87 3.82
N CYS A 49 1.82 3.48 3.36
CA CYS A 49 3.12 2.80 3.29
C CYS A 49 3.61 2.36 4.68
N LYS A 50 3.43 3.19 5.72
CA LYS A 50 3.78 2.81 7.10
C LYS A 50 2.96 1.60 7.55
N LEU A 51 1.64 1.67 7.40
CA LEU A 51 0.73 0.58 7.78
C LEU A 51 1.08 -0.71 7.03
N LEU A 52 1.42 -0.62 5.75
CA LEU A 52 1.80 -1.78 4.95
C LEU A 52 3.13 -2.41 5.42
N THR A 53 4.13 -1.59 5.78
CA THR A 53 5.37 -2.08 6.39
C THR A 53 5.10 -2.78 7.73
N TRP A 54 4.29 -2.17 8.61
CA TRP A 54 3.96 -2.75 9.92
C TRP A 54 3.12 -4.03 9.80
N ALA A 55 2.06 -3.99 9.00
CA ALA A 55 1.18 -5.13 8.79
C ALA A 55 1.93 -6.29 8.14
N GLY A 56 2.70 -6.05 7.08
CA GLY A 56 3.51 -7.09 6.45
C GLY A 56 4.58 -7.66 7.40
N GLY A 57 5.22 -6.82 8.19
CA GLY A 57 6.17 -7.26 9.21
C GLY A 57 5.52 -8.14 10.28
N LEU A 58 4.38 -7.73 10.83
CA LEU A 58 3.66 -8.48 11.87
C LEU A 58 3.15 -9.82 11.32
N SER A 59 2.61 -9.83 10.10
CA SER A 59 2.15 -11.05 9.45
C SER A 59 3.31 -12.01 9.17
N ALA A 60 4.46 -11.50 8.71
CA ALA A 60 5.65 -12.32 8.51
C ALA A 60 6.15 -12.95 9.83
N LEU A 61 6.20 -12.16 10.91
CA LEU A 61 6.57 -12.66 12.23
C LEU A 61 5.60 -13.72 12.76
N ALA A 62 4.29 -13.56 12.54
CA ALA A 62 3.29 -14.56 12.91
C ALA A 62 3.49 -15.89 12.15
N PHE A 63 3.81 -15.84 10.86
CA PHE A 63 4.11 -17.06 10.08
C PHE A 63 5.43 -17.72 10.49
N LEU A 64 6.44 -16.94 10.87
CA LEU A 64 7.68 -17.48 11.41
C LEU A 64 7.46 -18.15 12.78
N ALA A 65 6.70 -17.51 13.67
CA ALA A 65 6.40 -18.03 15.01
C ALA A 65 5.57 -19.32 14.97
N THR A 66 4.78 -19.53 13.92
CA THR A 66 3.99 -20.75 13.70
C THR A 66 4.75 -21.84 12.92
N GLY A 67 6.06 -21.66 12.67
CA GLY A 67 6.90 -22.65 12.00
C GLY A 67 6.68 -22.74 10.49
N ARG A 68 6.13 -21.70 9.86
CA ARG A 68 5.80 -21.67 8.43
C ARG A 68 6.60 -20.62 7.66
N PRO A 69 7.94 -20.75 7.59
CA PRO A 69 8.82 -19.74 7.02
C PRO A 69 8.55 -19.47 5.54
N ALA A 70 8.13 -20.49 4.77
CA ALA A 70 7.76 -20.32 3.37
C ALA A 70 6.59 -19.34 3.19
N MET A 71 5.61 -19.32 4.11
CA MET A 71 4.49 -18.39 4.05
C MET A 71 4.89 -16.97 4.46
N ALA A 72 5.93 -16.82 5.29
CA ALA A 72 6.41 -15.52 5.76
C ALA A 72 7.10 -14.70 4.64
N CYS A 73 7.58 -15.35 3.58
CA CYS A 73 8.25 -14.69 2.46
C CYS A 73 7.36 -13.64 1.78
N VAL A 74 6.08 -13.95 1.58
CA VAL A 74 5.13 -13.06 0.91
C VAL A 74 4.91 -11.75 1.70
N PRO A 75 4.44 -11.78 2.97
CA PRO A 75 4.24 -10.57 3.76
C PRO A 75 5.56 -9.82 4.03
N ALA A 76 6.69 -10.52 4.17
CA ALA A 76 8.00 -9.89 4.31
C ALA A 76 8.42 -9.12 3.04
N ALA A 77 8.22 -9.70 1.85
CA ALA A 77 8.49 -9.04 0.59
C ALA A 77 7.63 -7.77 0.42
N VAL A 78 6.35 -7.84 0.79
CA VAL A 78 5.44 -6.67 0.78
C VAL A 78 5.93 -5.58 1.73
N ALA A 79 6.31 -5.93 2.96
CA ALA A 79 6.83 -4.97 3.94
C ALA A 79 8.11 -4.27 3.47
N LEU A 80 9.06 -5.05 2.93
CA LEU A 80 10.32 -4.55 2.38
C LEU A 80 10.09 -3.65 1.16
N ALA A 81 9.24 -4.07 0.22
CA ALA A 81 8.90 -3.27 -0.95
C ALA A 81 8.27 -1.93 -0.54
N ALA A 82 7.32 -1.95 0.41
CA ALA A 82 6.71 -0.73 0.94
C ALA A 82 7.73 0.19 1.60
N MET A 83 8.64 -0.36 2.40
CA MET A 83 9.68 0.40 3.11
C MET A 83 10.67 1.05 2.14
N LEU A 84 11.11 0.34 1.11
CA LEU A 84 12.09 0.81 0.12
C LEU A 84 11.49 1.76 -0.92
N ALA A 85 10.23 1.56 -1.30
CA ALA A 85 9.54 2.41 -2.28
C ALA A 85 9.09 3.74 -1.67
N LYS A 86 8.69 3.75 -0.39
CA LYS A 86 8.17 4.93 0.31
C LYS A 86 9.00 6.21 0.14
N PRO A 87 10.32 6.26 0.40
CA PRO A 87 11.07 7.52 0.29
C PRO A 87 11.07 8.07 -1.13
N ARG A 88 11.22 7.20 -2.15
CA ARG A 88 11.21 7.60 -3.56
C ARG A 88 9.83 8.10 -3.99
N PHE A 89 8.78 7.40 -3.57
CA PHE A 89 7.41 7.78 -3.88
C PHE A 89 7.02 9.12 -3.26
N LEU A 90 7.37 9.34 -1.98
CA LEU A 90 7.11 10.60 -1.29
C LEU A 90 7.93 11.75 -1.88
N ALA A 91 9.20 11.52 -2.24
CA ALA A 91 10.01 12.53 -2.92
C ALA A 91 9.40 12.94 -4.27
N ALA A 92 8.88 11.99 -5.05
CA ALA A 92 8.20 12.30 -6.31
C ALA A 92 6.91 13.11 -6.10
N PHE A 93 6.18 12.83 -5.03
CA PHE A 93 4.99 13.59 -4.62
C PHE A 93 5.36 15.01 -4.19
N ASP A 94 6.35 15.17 -3.32
CA ASP A 94 6.82 16.45 -2.80
C ASP A 94 7.34 17.35 -3.95
N GLU A 95 8.08 16.78 -4.91
CA GLU A 95 8.53 17.48 -6.11
C GLU A 95 7.36 17.91 -7.02
N ALA A 96 6.34 17.06 -7.19
CA ALA A 96 5.17 17.40 -7.98
C ALA A 96 4.29 18.48 -7.32
N ILE A 97 4.24 18.51 -5.99
CA ILE A 97 3.60 19.59 -5.21
C ILE A 97 4.37 20.91 -5.42
N ALA A 98 5.70 20.89 -5.27
CA ALA A 98 6.52 22.09 -5.45
C ALA A 98 6.37 22.72 -6.85
N ARG A 99 6.33 21.89 -7.91
CA ARG A 99 6.08 22.35 -9.28
C ARG A 99 4.70 22.96 -9.47
N ARG A 100 3.68 22.40 -8.84
CA ARG A 100 2.34 22.99 -8.87
C ARG A 100 2.33 24.34 -8.17
N ASP A 101 2.99 24.46 -7.02
CA ASP A 101 3.07 25.71 -6.26
C ASP A 101 3.85 26.79 -7.02
N ALA A 102 4.77 26.40 -7.91
CA ALA A 102 5.43 27.29 -8.86
C ALA A 102 4.55 27.67 -10.08
N GLY A 103 3.32 27.18 -10.17
CA GLY A 103 2.37 27.51 -11.25
C GLY A 103 2.49 26.65 -12.51
N GLU A 104 3.23 25.54 -12.48
CA GLU A 104 3.38 24.69 -13.67
C GLU A 104 2.07 23.95 -14.04
N ALA A 105 1.56 24.20 -15.25
CA ALA A 105 0.32 23.59 -15.75
C ALA A 105 0.36 22.05 -15.80
N ALA A 106 1.54 21.45 -16.03
CA ALA A 106 1.72 20.00 -16.12
C ALA A 106 1.79 19.30 -14.75
N ALA A 107 1.93 20.03 -13.65
CA ALA A 107 2.15 19.46 -12.32
C ALA A 107 0.93 18.67 -11.81
N VAL A 108 -0.28 19.16 -12.09
CA VAL A 108 -1.53 18.47 -11.71
C VAL A 108 -1.66 17.12 -12.43
N ALA A 109 -1.30 17.05 -13.71
CA ALA A 109 -1.29 15.80 -14.47
C ALA A 109 -0.22 14.82 -13.94
N ARG A 110 0.93 15.33 -13.49
CA ARG A 110 1.98 14.52 -12.84
C ARG A 110 1.51 13.96 -11.49
N LEU A 111 0.86 14.77 -10.66
CA LEU A 111 0.25 14.34 -9.39
C LEU A 111 -0.79 13.23 -9.62
N ARG A 112 -1.64 13.38 -10.64
CA ARG A 112 -2.62 12.36 -11.02
C ARG A 112 -1.95 11.05 -11.44
N ARG A 113 -0.88 11.11 -12.23
CA ARG A 113 -0.10 9.92 -12.63
C ARG A 113 0.53 9.22 -11.42
N LEU A 114 1.07 9.96 -10.46
CA LEU A 114 1.62 9.38 -9.23
C LEU A 114 0.55 8.73 -8.36
N HIS A 115 -0.63 9.35 -8.25
CA HIS A 115 -1.77 8.78 -7.54
C HIS A 115 -2.24 7.47 -8.19
N VAL A 116 -2.43 7.46 -9.50
CA VAL A 116 -2.83 6.26 -10.26
C VAL A 116 -1.76 5.17 -10.18
N ALA A 117 -0.48 5.52 -10.28
CA ALA A 117 0.62 4.56 -10.14
C ALA A 117 0.64 3.93 -8.73
N GLY A 118 0.43 4.73 -7.69
CA GLY A 118 0.32 4.22 -6.31
C GLY A 118 -0.87 3.28 -6.12
N MET A 119 -2.03 3.62 -6.70
CA MET A 119 -3.20 2.74 -6.69
C MET A 119 -2.97 1.44 -7.46
N ALA A 120 -2.37 1.51 -8.65
CA ALA A 120 -2.04 0.34 -9.45
C ALA A 120 -1.07 -0.59 -8.71
N ALA A 121 -0.06 -0.03 -8.05
CA ALA A 121 0.85 -0.81 -7.20
C ALA A 121 0.10 -1.50 -6.06
N ASN A 122 -0.78 -0.79 -5.33
CA ASN A 122 -1.61 -1.38 -4.29
C ASN A 122 -2.53 -2.50 -4.83
N CYS A 123 -3.13 -2.32 -6.01
CA CYS A 123 -3.92 -3.36 -6.69
C CYS A 123 -3.08 -4.60 -6.99
N VAL A 124 -1.88 -4.44 -7.55
CA VAL A 124 -0.99 -5.56 -7.87
C VAL A 124 -0.62 -6.34 -6.61
N VAL A 125 -0.28 -5.64 -5.52
CA VAL A 125 0.03 -6.30 -4.24
C VAL A 125 -1.20 -7.02 -3.69
N LEU A 126 -2.37 -6.38 -3.68
CA LEU A 126 -3.61 -6.99 -3.21
C LEU A 126 -3.99 -8.24 -4.00
N ILE A 127 -3.93 -8.20 -5.33
CA ILE A 127 -4.18 -9.35 -6.20
C ILE A 127 -3.16 -10.45 -5.92
N GLY A 128 -1.87 -10.10 -5.81
CA GLY A 128 -0.81 -11.04 -5.46
C GLY A 128 -1.08 -11.76 -4.14
N LEU A 129 -1.52 -11.02 -3.12
CA LEU A 129 -1.91 -11.58 -1.81
C LEU A 129 -3.13 -12.50 -1.93
N LEU A 130 -4.20 -12.07 -2.60
CA LEU A 130 -5.42 -12.85 -2.81
C LEU A 130 -5.19 -14.13 -3.61
N VAL A 131 -4.26 -14.11 -4.57
CA VAL A 131 -3.87 -15.27 -5.37
C VAL A 131 -2.93 -16.20 -4.59
N SER A 132 -2.14 -15.66 -3.67
CA SER A 132 -1.22 -16.44 -2.85
C SER A 132 -1.96 -17.15 -1.72
N PHE A 133 -2.77 -16.45 -0.90
CA PHE A 133 -3.33 -17.03 0.32
C PHE A 133 -4.13 -18.33 0.18
N PRO A 134 -4.97 -18.55 -0.85
CA PRO A 134 -5.66 -19.81 -1.06
C PRO A 134 -4.71 -20.98 -1.34
N ARG A 135 -3.52 -20.71 -1.90
CA ARG A 135 -2.49 -21.75 -2.09
C ARG A 135 -1.72 -22.05 -0.81
N ILE A 136 -1.74 -21.12 0.13
CA ILE A 136 -0.96 -21.19 1.35
C ILE A 136 -1.81 -21.81 2.48
N LEU A 137 -3.13 -21.63 2.49
CA LEU A 137 -4.06 -22.34 3.39
C LEU A 137 -4.45 -23.71 2.79
N PRO A 138 -3.93 -24.86 3.27
CA PRO A 138 -4.45 -26.15 2.84
C PRO A 138 -5.92 -26.26 3.29
N VAL A 139 -6.81 -26.43 2.32
CA VAL A 139 -8.20 -26.82 2.56
C VAL A 139 -8.17 -28.31 2.92
N SER A 140 -7.96 -28.62 4.19
CA SER A 140 -8.02 -29.97 4.76
C SER A 140 -8.82 -29.97 6.05
#